data_AF-A0A3B4YLP0-F1
#
_entry.id   AF-A0A3B4YLP0-F1
#
_cell.length_a   1.000
_cell.length_b   1.000
_cell.length_c   1.000
_cell.angle_alpha   90.00
_cell.angle_beta   90.00
_cell.angle_gamma   90.00
#
_symmetry.space_group_name_H-M   'P 1'
#
loop_
_entity.id
_entity.type
_entity.pdbx_description
1 polymer ?
#
loop_
_entity_poly.entity_id
_entity_poly.type
_entity_poly.pdbx_seq_one_letter_code
_entity_poly.pdbx_strand_id
1 'polypeptide(L)'
;AGLGDCFKNSHPTMFPGDIVEYPRNKYFSHYAIYYGERDGVPYVAHLTCRDSDAKLPLFGRALRSEVKLDPLEMLGKKYKVSNMLDDSFSARDFHSVVKPAIDDMMGREVTFDILFHNSEHQATLFRYGVKKSEQIEKIYEYIMPAWKKLFEKKKL
;
A
#
# COMPACT_ATOMS: atom_id res chain seq x y z
N ALA A 1 -4.94 13.42 -43.91
CA ALA A 1 -3.72 13.60 -43.12
C ALA A 1 -4.14 13.85 -41.69
N GLY A 2 -3.93 12.88 -40.81
CA GLY A 2 -4.39 12.94 -39.43
C GLY A 2 -3.44 13.74 -38.54
N LEU A 3 -4.01 14.36 -37.51
CA LEU A 3 -3.34 14.59 -36.24
C LEU A 3 -4.35 14.17 -35.17
N GLY A 4 -4.14 12.96 -34.66
CA GLY A 4 -4.87 12.44 -33.51
C GLY A 4 -4.54 13.31 -32.31
N ASP A 5 -5.58 13.91 -31.75
CA ASP A 5 -5.50 14.60 -30.47
C ASP A 5 -5.20 13.54 -29.40
N CYS A 6 -3.96 13.53 -28.95
CA CYS A 6 -3.46 12.58 -27.97
C CYS A 6 -4.12 12.94 -26.63
N PHE A 7 -5.09 12.13 -26.21
CA PHE A 7 -5.67 12.16 -24.88
C PHE A 7 -4.55 12.12 -23.85
N LYS A 8 -4.12 13.29 -23.37
CA LYS A 8 -3.33 13.39 -22.15
C LYS A 8 -4.25 12.98 -21.02
N ASN A 9 -4.20 11.69 -20.67
CA ASN A 9 -4.66 11.23 -19.37
C ASN A 9 -3.92 12.11 -18.35
N SER A 10 -4.62 13.07 -17.77
CA SER A 10 -4.14 13.89 -16.67
C SER A 10 -4.06 12.99 -15.43
N HIS A 11 -3.09 12.10 -15.43
CA HIS A 11 -2.66 11.46 -14.20
C HIS A 11 -2.21 12.59 -13.27
N PRO A 12 -2.69 12.65 -12.02
CA PRO A 12 -2.21 13.64 -11.06
C PRO A 12 -0.68 13.56 -11.01
N THR A 13 -0.03 14.73 -10.96
CA THR A 13 1.43 14.84 -10.85
C THR A 13 1.90 14.00 -9.68
N MET A 14 2.58 12.89 -9.98
CA MET A 14 3.03 11.89 -9.01
C MET A 14 4.55 11.99 -8.90
N PHE A 15 5.06 12.09 -7.68
CA PHE A 15 6.48 12.27 -7.41
C PHE A 15 7.07 11.05 -6.70
N PRO A 16 8.33 10.67 -6.99
CA PRO A 16 8.97 9.55 -6.31
C PRO A 16 8.88 9.70 -4.78
N GLY A 17 8.43 8.65 -4.10
CA GLY A 17 8.14 8.64 -2.67
C GLY A 17 6.67 8.89 -2.31
N ASP A 18 5.82 9.25 -3.27
CA ASP A 18 4.37 9.36 -3.06
C ASP A 18 3.75 7.99 -2.76
N ILE A 19 2.83 7.98 -1.81
CA ILE A 19 2.00 6.81 -1.55
C ILE A 19 0.90 6.78 -2.62
N VAL A 20 0.78 5.64 -3.29
CA VAL A 20 -0.26 5.36 -4.28
C VAL A 20 -1.27 4.40 -3.68
N GLU A 21 -2.53 4.81 -3.65
CA GLU A 21 -3.66 4.00 -3.20
C GLU A 21 -4.40 3.40 -4.39
N TYR A 22 -4.65 2.09 -4.33
CA TYR A 22 -5.43 1.31 -5.26
C TYR A 22 -6.70 0.80 -4.57
N PRO A 23 -7.85 1.48 -4.73
CA PRO A 23 -9.09 1.04 -4.11
C PRO A 23 -9.50 -0.34 -4.61
N ARG A 24 -9.73 -1.29 -3.68
CA ARG A 24 -10.20 -2.66 -4.02
C ARG A 24 -11.67 -2.83 -3.70
N ASN A 25 -12.10 -2.42 -2.50
CA ASN A 25 -13.50 -2.47 -2.07
C ASN A 25 -13.80 -1.33 -1.07
N LYS A 26 -14.99 -1.33 -0.47
CA LYS A 26 -15.44 -0.28 0.47
C LYS A 26 -14.54 -0.12 1.71
N TYR A 27 -13.85 -1.19 2.13
CA TYR A 27 -13.10 -1.22 3.39
C TYR A 27 -11.60 -1.29 3.19
N PHE A 28 -11.14 -1.88 2.08
CA PHE A 28 -9.73 -2.15 1.83
C PHE A 28 -9.26 -1.54 0.53
N SER A 29 -8.12 -0.88 0.63
CA SER A 29 -7.30 -0.45 -0.50
C SER A 29 -5.97 -1.20 -0.44
N HIS A 30 -5.28 -1.25 -1.57
CA HIS A 30 -3.89 -1.69 -1.63
C HIS A 30 -3.00 -0.48 -1.80
N TYR A 31 -1.85 -0.46 -1.13
CA TYR A 31 -0.94 0.69 -1.15
C TYR A 31 0.42 0.34 -1.70
N ALA A 32 1.05 1.33 -2.34
CA ALA A 32 2.38 1.23 -2.89
C ALA A 32 3.12 2.57 -2.72
N ILE A 33 4.43 2.58 -2.93
CA ILE A 33 5.23 3.79 -3.05
C ILE A 33 5.60 3.98 -4.52
N TYR A 34 5.33 5.15 -5.08
CA TYR A 34 5.82 5.49 -6.40
C TYR A 34 7.34 5.56 -6.40
N TYR A 35 7.96 4.71 -7.21
CA TYR A 35 9.41 4.59 -7.27
C TYR A 35 10.01 5.54 -8.31
N GLY A 36 9.20 6.00 -9.25
CA GLY A 36 9.62 6.80 -10.41
C GLY A 36 9.49 6.03 -11.71
N GLU A 37 10.02 6.62 -12.78
CA GLU A 37 9.96 6.09 -14.13
C GLU A 37 11.27 5.41 -14.54
N ARG A 38 11.17 4.30 -15.29
CA ARG A 38 12.28 3.62 -15.94
C ARG A 38 11.89 3.33 -17.38
N ASP A 39 12.68 3.79 -18.34
CA ASP A 39 12.45 3.56 -19.78
C ASP A 39 11.02 3.95 -20.26
N GLY A 40 10.46 5.05 -19.73
CA GLY A 40 9.10 5.48 -20.08
C GLY A 40 7.98 4.79 -19.30
N VAL A 41 8.31 3.85 -18.41
CA VAL A 41 7.33 3.07 -17.64
C VAL A 41 7.36 3.47 -16.16
N PRO A 42 6.24 3.91 -15.57
CA PRO A 42 6.16 4.21 -14.15
C PRO A 42 6.13 2.93 -13.30
N TYR A 43 6.91 2.91 -12.22
CA TYR A 43 7.01 1.77 -11.30
C TYR A 43 6.58 2.14 -9.87
N VAL A 44 6.05 1.14 -9.17
CA VAL A 44 5.69 1.25 -7.75
C VAL A 44 6.25 0.09 -6.95
N ALA A 45 6.70 0.38 -5.73
CA ALA A 45 7.12 -0.61 -4.76
C ALA A 45 5.95 -0.95 -3.82
N HIS A 46 5.61 -2.22 -3.66
CA HIS A 46 4.51 -2.63 -2.79
C HIS A 46 4.76 -3.97 -2.11
N LEU A 47 4.19 -4.13 -0.92
CA LEU A 47 4.15 -5.41 -0.22
C LEU A 47 3.10 -6.32 -0.85
N THR A 48 3.47 -7.50 -1.31
CA THR A 48 2.56 -8.48 -1.91
C THR A 48 2.87 -9.90 -1.43
N CYS A 49 1.87 -10.78 -1.48
CA CYS A 49 2.07 -12.20 -1.19
C CYS A 49 2.66 -12.90 -2.41
N ARG A 50 3.66 -13.77 -2.21
CA ARG A 50 4.28 -14.55 -3.30
C ARG A 50 3.33 -15.60 -3.87
N ASP A 51 2.51 -16.19 -3.01
CA ASP A 51 1.55 -17.21 -3.40
C ASP A 51 0.22 -16.54 -3.77
N SER A 52 -0.05 -16.43 -5.07
CA SER A 52 -1.37 -16.02 -5.59
C SER A 52 -2.52 -16.93 -5.11
N ASP A 53 -2.18 -18.14 -4.64
CA ASP A 53 -3.08 -19.13 -4.04
C ASP A 53 -3.12 -19.11 -2.50
N ALA A 54 -2.38 -18.22 -1.83
CA ALA A 54 -2.49 -18.05 -0.39
C ALA A 54 -3.81 -17.35 -0.06
N LYS A 55 -4.89 -18.14 0.02
CA LYS A 55 -6.09 -17.82 0.81
C LYS A 55 -5.60 -17.37 2.17
N LEU A 56 -5.50 -16.06 2.48
CA LEU A 56 -5.05 -15.47 3.76
C LEU A 56 -5.00 -16.52 4.90
N PRO A 57 -3.93 -17.33 5.02
CA PRO A 57 -4.03 -18.53 5.84
C PRO A 57 -3.95 -18.12 7.30
N LEU A 58 -4.96 -18.51 8.08
CA LEU A 58 -5.08 -18.27 9.52
C LEU A 58 -5.06 -16.78 9.91
N PHE A 59 -6.23 -16.25 10.32
CA PHE A 59 -6.36 -14.92 10.95
C PHE A 59 -5.87 -13.72 10.13
N GLY A 60 -5.81 -13.83 8.79
CA GLY A 60 -5.45 -12.69 7.94
C GLY A 60 -3.94 -12.46 7.79
N ARG A 61 -3.12 -13.49 8.01
CA ARG A 61 -1.66 -13.43 7.81
C ARG A 61 -1.23 -14.15 6.54
N ALA A 62 -0.08 -13.78 5.98
CA ALA A 62 0.62 -14.57 4.97
C ALA A 62 2.12 -14.55 5.28
N LEU A 63 2.72 -15.74 5.45
CA LEU A 63 4.10 -15.90 5.93
C LEU A 63 5.15 -15.65 4.84
N ARG A 64 4.75 -15.74 3.56
CA ARG A 64 5.62 -15.59 2.38
C ARG A 64 5.17 -14.38 1.55
N SER A 65 5.41 -13.20 2.07
CA SER A 65 5.20 -11.94 1.37
C SER A 65 6.53 -11.24 1.13
N GLU A 66 6.57 -10.32 0.18
CA GLU A 66 7.77 -9.56 -0.14
C GLU A 66 7.42 -8.18 -0.69
N VAL A 67 8.39 -7.26 -0.65
CA VAL A 67 8.29 -6.01 -1.40
C VAL A 67 8.72 -6.27 -2.84
N LYS A 68 7.83 -6.00 -3.80
CA LYS A 68 8.10 -6.06 -5.24
C LYS A 68 8.07 -4.67 -5.85
N LEU A 69 8.81 -4.54 -6.96
CA LEU A 69 8.76 -3.38 -7.84
C LEU A 69 8.06 -3.79 -9.14
N ASP A 70 6.84 -3.33 -9.33
CA ASP A 70 5.99 -3.67 -10.47
C ASP A 70 5.53 -2.40 -11.20
N PRO A 71 5.18 -2.47 -12.50
CA PRO A 71 4.62 -1.33 -13.21
C PRO A 71 3.36 -0.80 -12.51
N LEU A 72 3.23 0.52 -12.43
CA LEU A 72 2.13 1.24 -11.76
C LEU A 72 0.75 0.69 -12.16
N GLU A 73 0.54 0.43 -13.45
CA GLU A 73 -0.73 -0.05 -13.99
C GLU A 73 -1.00 -1.54 -13.72
N MET A 74 0.03 -2.33 -13.41
CA MET A 74 -0.11 -3.76 -13.15
C MET A 74 -0.93 -4.03 -11.88
N LEU A 75 -0.85 -3.14 -10.90
CA LEU A 75 -1.62 -3.24 -9.66
C LEU A 75 -3.10 -2.88 -9.86
N GLY A 76 -3.41 -2.06 -10.85
CA GLY A 76 -4.78 -1.70 -11.23
C GLY A 76 -4.86 -0.37 -11.97
N LYS A 77 -5.91 -0.21 -12.79
CA LYS A 77 -6.16 1.02 -13.57
C LYS A 77 -6.68 2.20 -12.75
N LYS A 78 -7.28 1.92 -11.59
CA LYS A 78 -7.83 2.94 -10.68
C LYS A 78 -6.86 3.11 -9.52
N TYR A 79 -6.21 4.26 -9.46
CA TYR A 79 -5.33 4.64 -8.37
C TYR A 79 -5.36 6.15 -8.16
N LYS A 80 -4.90 6.59 -6.98
CA LYS A 80 -4.70 8.00 -6.63
C LYS A 80 -3.48 8.15 -5.73
N VAL A 81 -2.87 9.33 -5.73
CA VAL A 81 -1.89 9.70 -4.70
C VAL A 81 -2.64 9.87 -3.37
N SER A 82 -2.11 9.29 -2.29
CA SER A 82 -2.72 9.23 -0.96
C SER A 82 -1.65 9.41 0.11
N ASN A 83 -1.06 10.60 0.17
CA ASN A 83 -0.09 10.97 1.20
C ASN A 83 -0.81 11.37 2.51
N MET A 84 -1.56 10.43 3.06
CA MET A 84 -2.56 10.69 4.11
C MET A 84 -2.01 11.24 5.43
N LEU A 85 -0.71 11.06 5.71
CA LEU A 85 -0.08 11.47 6.97
C LEU A 85 0.84 12.70 6.84
N ASP A 86 0.89 13.37 5.68
CA ASP A 86 1.77 14.53 5.47
C ASP A 86 1.50 15.67 6.48
N ASP A 87 0.26 15.81 6.97
CA ASP A 87 -0.11 16.81 7.99
C ASP A 87 0.50 16.52 9.37
N SER A 88 0.89 15.27 9.63
CA SER A 88 1.38 14.81 10.96
C SER A 88 2.84 14.33 10.94
N PHE A 89 3.34 13.89 9.79
CA PHE A 89 4.69 13.34 9.63
C PHE A 89 5.31 13.87 8.35
N SER A 90 6.54 14.38 8.45
CA SER A 90 7.29 14.80 7.27
C SER A 90 7.67 13.59 6.41
N ALA A 91 7.49 13.72 5.09
CA ALA A 91 8.00 12.74 4.15
C ALA A 91 9.53 12.65 4.25
N ARG A 92 10.06 11.43 4.24
CA ARG A 92 11.50 11.15 4.21
C ARG A 92 12.03 11.36 2.80
N ASP A 93 13.28 11.77 2.71
CA ASP A 93 13.94 11.99 1.42
C ASP A 93 13.94 10.71 0.57
N PHE A 94 13.45 10.82 -0.65
CA PHE A 94 13.28 9.65 -1.50
C PHE A 94 14.62 9.02 -1.89
N HIS A 95 15.58 9.84 -2.34
CA HIS A 95 16.81 9.34 -2.94
C HIS A 95 17.79 8.76 -1.93
N SER A 96 17.89 9.37 -0.74
CA SER A 96 18.85 8.98 0.30
C SER A 96 18.29 8.01 1.33
N VAL A 97 16.96 7.95 1.52
CA VAL A 97 16.34 7.10 2.57
C VAL A 97 15.35 6.09 2.00
N VAL A 98 14.34 6.55 1.27
CA VAL A 98 13.22 5.67 0.87
C VAL A 98 13.64 4.66 -0.18
N LYS A 99 14.28 5.11 -1.26
CA LYS A 99 14.73 4.26 -2.35
C LYS A 99 15.73 3.19 -1.88
N PRO A 100 16.80 3.52 -1.12
CA PRO A 100 17.69 2.50 -0.57
C PRO A 100 16.97 1.50 0.34
N ALA A 101 16.01 1.94 1.17
CA ALA A 101 15.23 1.04 2.03
C ALA A 101 14.33 0.10 1.21
N ILE A 102 13.71 0.58 0.14
CA ILE A 102 12.96 -0.27 -0.80
C ILE A 102 13.89 -1.28 -1.44
N ASP A 103 15.02 -0.82 -1.98
CA ASP A 103 16.01 -1.66 -2.67
C ASP A 103 16.56 -2.76 -1.76
N ASP A 104 16.83 -2.44 -0.50
CA ASP A 104 17.28 -3.38 0.54
C ASP A 104 16.21 -4.42 0.91
N MET A 105 14.92 -4.03 0.91
CA MET A 105 13.81 -4.93 1.23
C MET A 105 13.37 -5.82 0.07
N MET A 106 13.65 -5.46 -1.18
CA MET A 106 13.24 -6.25 -2.34
C MET A 106 13.80 -7.68 -2.29
N GLY A 107 12.96 -8.66 -2.59
CA GLY A 107 13.34 -10.09 -2.60
C GLY A 107 13.44 -10.75 -1.22
N ARG A 108 13.37 -9.98 -0.12
CA ARG A 108 13.32 -10.52 1.25
C ARG A 108 11.92 -11.01 1.59
N GLU A 109 11.86 -12.15 2.27
CA GLU A 109 10.60 -12.66 2.81
C GLU A 109 10.23 -11.90 4.09
N VAL A 110 9.01 -11.39 4.11
CA VAL A 110 8.39 -10.73 5.26
C VAL A 110 7.01 -11.33 5.50
N THR A 111 6.55 -11.28 6.75
CA THR A 111 5.20 -11.71 7.09
C THR A 111 4.22 -10.55 6.85
N PHE A 112 3.26 -10.76 5.96
CA PHE A 112 2.08 -9.91 5.85
C PHE A 112 1.12 -10.24 6.99
N ASP A 113 0.56 -9.21 7.60
CA ASP A 113 -0.50 -9.30 8.60
C ASP A 113 -1.49 -8.18 8.33
N ILE A 114 -2.76 -8.53 8.10
CA ILE A 114 -3.78 -7.54 7.75
C ILE A 114 -3.89 -6.43 8.81
N LEU A 115 -3.70 -6.73 10.09
CA LEU A 115 -3.84 -5.80 11.22
C LEU A 115 -2.54 -5.07 11.53
N PHE A 116 -1.39 -5.73 11.40
CA PHE A 116 -0.12 -5.20 11.93
C PHE A 116 0.98 -4.99 10.89
N HIS A 117 0.85 -5.55 9.68
CA HIS A 117 1.87 -5.48 8.64
C HIS A 117 1.27 -5.69 7.24
N ASN A 118 0.35 -4.80 6.85
CA ASN A 118 -0.25 -4.80 5.51
C ASN A 118 0.48 -3.83 4.56
N SER A 119 -0.05 -3.64 3.34
CA SER A 119 0.59 -2.76 2.35
C SER A 119 0.59 -1.28 2.73
N GLU A 120 -0.43 -0.79 3.46
CA GLU A 120 -0.46 0.59 3.97
C GLU A 120 0.62 0.81 5.03
N HIS A 121 0.76 -0.14 5.96
CA HIS A 121 1.82 -0.11 6.97
C HIS A 121 3.22 -0.05 6.34
N GLN A 122 3.45 -0.82 5.28
CA GLN A 122 4.73 -0.81 4.58
C GLN A 122 4.96 0.52 3.85
N ALA A 123 3.93 1.06 3.20
CA ALA A 123 4.02 2.34 2.51
C ALA A 123 4.27 3.50 3.49
N THR A 124 3.57 3.56 4.62
CA THR A 124 3.80 4.59 5.64
C THR A 124 5.16 4.43 6.30
N LEU A 125 5.63 3.19 6.52
CA LEU A 125 6.98 2.94 7.02
C LEU A 125 8.03 3.48 6.05
N PHE A 126 7.84 3.31 4.73
CA PHE A 126 8.72 3.87 3.72
C PHE A 126 8.65 5.39 3.65
N ARG A 127 7.48 5.99 3.51
CA ARG A 127 7.37 7.45 3.34
C ARG A 127 7.71 8.22 4.61
N TYR A 128 7.23 7.79 5.77
CA TYR A 128 7.28 8.58 7.01
C TYR A 128 8.21 8.00 8.08
N GLY A 129 8.66 6.75 7.93
CA GLY A 129 9.41 6.06 8.98
C GLY A 129 8.54 5.55 10.13
N VAL A 130 7.22 5.65 10.03
CA VAL A 130 6.27 5.14 11.03
C VAL A 130 5.34 4.11 10.42
N LYS A 131 5.02 3.07 11.18
CA LYS A 131 4.21 1.96 10.71
C LYS A 131 2.75 2.17 11.12
N LYS A 132 1.95 2.80 10.25
CA LYS A 132 0.53 3.14 10.50
C LYS A 132 -0.37 2.73 9.34
N SER A 133 -1.66 2.52 9.65
CA SER A 133 -2.67 2.14 8.66
C SER A 133 -4.02 2.72 9.02
N GLU A 134 -4.45 3.78 8.32
CA GLU A 134 -5.75 4.40 8.57
C GLU A 134 -6.90 3.45 8.22
N GLN A 135 -6.72 2.56 7.23
CA GLN A 135 -7.78 1.61 6.88
C GLN A 135 -8.08 0.69 8.07
N ILE A 136 -7.05 0.28 8.82
CA ILE A 136 -7.20 -0.61 9.97
C ILE A 136 -7.77 0.14 11.15
N GLU A 137 -7.32 1.37 11.42
CA GLU A 137 -7.94 2.24 12.43
C GLU A 137 -9.45 2.42 12.19
N LYS A 138 -9.84 2.74 10.94
CA LYS A 138 -11.26 2.86 10.55
C LYS A 138 -12.00 1.53 10.72
N ILE A 139 -11.45 0.40 10.26
CA ILE A 139 -12.10 -0.90 10.39
C ILE A 139 -12.30 -1.27 11.86
N TYR A 140 -11.31 -1.03 12.72
CA TYR A 140 -11.41 -1.28 14.16
C TYR A 140 -12.63 -0.56 14.75
N GLU A 141 -12.85 0.71 14.44
CA GLU A 141 -14.03 1.45 14.91
C GLU A 141 -15.36 0.80 14.50
N TYR A 142 -15.42 0.19 13.31
CA TYR A 142 -16.62 -0.52 12.84
C TYR A 142 -16.79 -1.92 13.46
N ILE A 143 -15.71 -2.69 13.63
CA ILE A 143 -15.79 -4.08 14.12
C ILE A 143 -15.83 -4.18 15.65
N MET A 144 -15.22 -3.22 16.36
CA MET A 144 -15.13 -3.23 17.83
C MET A 144 -16.50 -3.23 18.52
N PRO A 145 -17.50 -2.45 18.09
CA PRO A 145 -18.84 -2.53 18.67
C PRO A 145 -19.48 -3.92 18.48
N ALA A 146 -19.30 -4.54 17.31
CA ALA A 146 -19.84 -5.87 17.03
C ALA A 146 -19.17 -6.96 17.87
N TRP A 147 -17.83 -6.87 18.03
CA TRP A 147 -17.06 -7.80 18.85
C TRP A 147 -17.37 -7.62 20.34
N LYS A 148 -17.41 -6.38 20.82
CA LYS A 148 -17.78 -6.06 22.21
C LYS A 148 -19.16 -6.61 22.56
N LYS A 149 -20.15 -6.42 21.68
CA LYS A 149 -21.49 -7.00 21.83
C LYS A 149 -21.47 -8.53 21.83
N LEU A 150 -20.58 -9.16 21.04
CA LEU A 150 -20.41 -10.61 21.02
C LEU A 150 -19.81 -11.13 22.33
N PHE A 151 -18.81 -10.44 22.88
CA PHE A 151 -18.17 -10.76 24.16
C PHE A 151 -19.11 -10.55 25.34
N GLU A 152 -19.87 -9.45 25.36
CA GLU A 152 -20.91 -9.19 26.36
C GLU A 152 -22.03 -10.25 26.31
N LYS A 153 -22.43 -10.69 25.11
CA LYS A 153 -23.42 -11.78 24.94
C LYS A 153 -22.87 -13.16 25.27
N LYS A 154 -21.57 -13.39 25.10
CA LYS A 154 -20.93 -14.69 25.36
C LYS A 154 -20.54 -14.92 26.81
N LYS A 155 -20.69 -13.94 27.73
CA LYS A 155 -20.40 -14.04 29.18
C LYS A 155 -19.36 -15.14 29.50
N LEU A 156 -18.09 -14.80 29.32
CA LEU A 156 -17.09 -15.27 30.28
C LEU A 156 -17.31 -14.49 31.58
#